data_AF-A0A928X097-F1
#
_entry.id   AF-A0A928X097-F1
#
_cell.length_a   1.000
_cell.length_b   1.000
_cell.length_c   1.000
_cell.angle_alpha   90.00
_cell.angle_beta   90.00
_cell.angle_gamma   90.00
#
_symmetry.space_group_name_H-M   'P 1'
#
loop_
_entity.id
_entity.type
_entity.pdbx_description
1 polymer ?
#
loop_
_entity_poly.entity_id
_entity_poly.type
_entity_poly.pdbx_seq_one_letter_code
_entity_poly.pdbx_strand_id
1 'polypeptide(L)'
;VYLRWNSRSAWMTTLVSGLLLAILIGPPRSLLFVIPYGVLGVQLGYHWRHKASWLISLPVGALIVTLGIFFRIWLLSWMAGEDLWGYLVAQVVQLTDWITNRLLDFGLLGLGAIGQLSLGTIQIAAVAMVFFSSVVYLFTVHLTAWILLERMGIAMPPPPQWVQQILDE
;
A
#
# COMPACT_ATOMS: atom_id res chain seq x y z
N VAL A 1 -17.95 7.56 -3.75
CA VAL A 1 -19.27 7.35 -3.11
C VAL A 1 -19.32 7.86 -1.68
N TYR A 2 -18.38 7.49 -0.81
CA TYR A 2 -18.37 7.88 0.61
C TYR A 2 -18.57 9.39 0.85
N LEU A 3 -17.81 10.24 0.16
CA LEU A 3 -17.87 11.69 0.32
C LEU A 3 -19.23 12.29 -0.05
N ARG A 4 -19.93 11.72 -1.03
CA ARG A 4 -21.23 12.23 -1.51
C ARG A 4 -22.43 11.62 -0.76
N TRP A 5 -22.39 10.33 -0.45
CA TRP A 5 -23.56 9.55 -0.02
C TRP A 5 -23.37 8.81 1.31
N ASN A 6 -22.35 9.16 2.09
CA ASN A 6 -22.06 8.61 3.43
C ASN A 6 -21.53 7.17 3.46
N SER A 7 -21.24 6.68 4.68
CA SER A 7 -20.60 5.38 4.96
C SER A 7 -21.39 4.17 4.47
N ARG A 8 -22.72 4.14 4.68
CA ARG A 8 -23.57 3.00 4.24
C ARG A 8 -23.47 2.76 2.73
N SER A 9 -23.57 3.82 1.95
CA SER A 9 -23.47 3.76 0.49
C SER A 9 -22.09 3.30 0.02
N ALA A 10 -21.03 3.68 0.74
CA ALA A 10 -19.68 3.22 0.44
C ALA A 10 -19.52 1.71 0.63
N TRP A 11 -19.98 1.17 1.77
CA TRP A 11 -19.97 -0.26 2.03
C TRP A 11 -20.82 -1.06 1.04
N MET A 12 -22.02 -0.57 0.72
CA MET A 12 -22.86 -1.19 -0.31
C MET A 12 -22.16 -1.22 -1.66
N THR A 13 -21.50 -0.12 -2.05
CA THR A 13 -20.74 -0.07 -3.31
C THR A 13 -19.59 -1.08 -3.30
N THR A 14 -18.83 -1.15 -2.21
CA THR A 14 -17.73 -2.12 -2.08
C THR A 14 -18.23 -3.56 -2.19
N LEU A 15 -19.33 -3.89 -1.51
CA LEU A 15 -19.93 -5.23 -1.57
C LEU A 15 -20.49 -5.57 -2.95
N VAL A 16 -21.26 -4.67 -3.55
CA VAL A 16 -21.86 -4.88 -4.88
C VAL A 16 -20.78 -5.03 -5.94
N SER A 17 -19.77 -4.14 -5.95
CA SER A 17 -18.63 -4.28 -6.86
C SER A 17 -17.87 -5.59 -6.63
N GLY A 18 -17.72 -6.01 -5.37
CA GLY A 18 -17.13 -7.30 -5.02
C GLY A 18 -17.92 -8.50 -5.56
N LEU A 19 -19.25 -8.49 -5.42
CA LEU A 19 -20.13 -9.53 -5.94
C LEU A 19 -20.13 -9.57 -7.47
N LEU A 20 -20.18 -8.40 -8.13
CA LEU A 20 -20.09 -8.32 -9.59
C LEU A 20 -18.76 -8.88 -10.09
N LEU A 21 -17.64 -8.53 -9.46
CA LEU A 21 -16.33 -9.09 -9.79
C LEU A 21 -16.26 -10.60 -9.51
N ALA A 22 -16.95 -11.09 -8.47
CA ALA A 22 -17.00 -12.51 -8.14
C ALA A 22 -17.66 -13.31 -9.27
N ILE A 23 -18.76 -12.78 -9.82
CA ILE A 23 -19.49 -13.38 -10.93
C ILE A 23 -18.66 -13.31 -12.22
N LEU A 24 -18.01 -12.16 -12.49
CA LEU A 24 -17.30 -11.94 -13.75
C LEU A 24 -15.95 -12.66 -13.84
N ILE A 25 -15.17 -12.66 -12.76
CA ILE A 25 -13.75 -13.04 -12.78
C ILE A 25 -13.46 -14.26 -11.86
N GLY A 26 -14.41 -14.59 -10.99
CA GLY A 26 -14.36 -15.71 -10.05
C GLY A 26 -14.26 -15.27 -8.58
N PRO A 27 -14.84 -16.04 -7.63
CA PRO A 27 -14.89 -15.66 -6.21
C PRO A 27 -13.52 -15.39 -5.55
N PRO A 28 -12.46 -16.19 -5.80
CA PRO A 28 -11.16 -15.91 -5.17
C PRO A 28 -10.56 -14.58 -5.65
N ARG A 29 -10.71 -14.27 -6.94
CA ARG A 29 -10.14 -13.03 -7.53
C ARG A 29 -10.90 -11.78 -7.11
N SER A 30 -12.19 -11.88 -6.80
CA SER A 30 -12.93 -10.73 -6.25
C SER A 30 -12.53 -10.41 -4.81
N LEU A 31 -12.21 -11.42 -3.99
CA LEU A 31 -11.67 -11.21 -2.65
C LEU A 31 -10.34 -10.43 -2.67
N LEU A 32 -9.50 -10.71 -3.68
CA LEU A 32 -8.26 -9.95 -3.92
C LEU A 32 -8.49 -8.47 -4.23
N PHE A 33 -9.70 -8.10 -4.67
CA PHE A 33 -10.06 -6.70 -4.84
C PHE A 33 -10.67 -6.10 -3.56
N VAL A 34 -11.67 -6.78 -3.00
CA VAL A 34 -12.50 -6.25 -1.90
C VAL A 34 -11.68 -5.98 -0.65
N ILE A 35 -10.78 -6.91 -0.28
CA ILE A 35 -10.04 -6.84 0.97
C ILE A 35 -9.00 -5.70 0.96
N PRO A 36 -8.04 -5.65 0.03
CA PRO A 36 -7.04 -4.58 0.03
C PRO A 36 -7.63 -3.23 -0.39
N TYR A 37 -8.45 -3.19 -1.44
CA TYR A 37 -8.82 -1.93 -2.09
C TYR A 37 -10.23 -1.46 -1.70
N GLY A 38 -11.17 -2.38 -1.52
CA GLY A 38 -12.53 -2.06 -1.10
C GLY A 38 -12.59 -1.46 0.31
N VAL A 39 -11.91 -2.09 1.27
CA VAL A 39 -11.81 -1.61 2.66
C VAL A 39 -11.07 -0.27 2.72
N LEU A 40 -9.96 -0.17 1.98
CA LEU A 40 -9.17 1.06 1.88
C LEU A 40 -9.97 2.24 1.32
N GLY A 41 -10.80 2.01 0.29
CA GLY A 41 -11.65 3.05 -0.26
C GLY A 41 -12.66 3.61 0.77
N VAL A 42 -13.17 2.75 1.66
CA VAL A 42 -14.04 3.19 2.76
C VAL A 42 -13.26 3.95 3.83
N GLN A 43 -12.10 3.45 4.24
CA GLN A 43 -11.26 4.10 5.26
C GLN A 43 -10.78 5.48 4.79
N LEU A 44 -10.29 5.61 3.56
CA LEU A 44 -9.89 6.90 3.00
C LEU A 44 -11.07 7.86 2.91
N GLY A 45 -12.22 7.36 2.46
CA GLY A 45 -13.46 8.15 2.45
C GLY A 45 -13.82 8.69 3.83
N TYR A 46 -13.67 7.88 4.89
CA TYR A 46 -13.87 8.31 6.27
C TYR A 46 -12.89 9.41 6.66
N HIS A 47 -11.59 9.22 6.45
CA HIS A 47 -10.57 10.21 6.82
C HIS A 47 -10.72 11.53 6.06
N TRP A 48 -11.01 11.48 4.77
CA TRP A 48 -11.21 12.67 3.95
C TRP A 48 -12.46 13.45 4.38
N ARG A 49 -13.56 12.76 4.72
CA ARG A 49 -14.77 13.42 5.25
C ARG A 49 -14.52 14.15 6.57
N HIS A 50 -13.66 13.61 7.42
CA HIS A 50 -13.30 14.22 8.71
C HIS A 50 -12.10 15.18 8.62
N LYS A 51 -11.60 15.47 7.39
CA LYS A 51 -10.42 16.32 7.17
C LYS A 51 -9.20 15.88 7.99
N ALA A 52 -9.02 14.57 8.19
CA ALA A 52 -7.86 14.05 8.90
C ALA A 52 -6.58 14.41 8.14
N SER A 53 -5.52 14.75 8.88
CA SER A 53 -4.23 15.07 8.29
C SER A 53 -3.65 13.85 7.55
N TRP A 54 -2.87 14.13 6.50
CA TRP A 54 -2.20 13.09 5.72
C TRP A 54 -1.26 12.25 6.59
N LEU A 55 -0.68 12.85 7.64
CA LEU A 55 0.16 12.19 8.62
C LEU A 55 -0.54 11.04 9.36
N ILE A 56 -1.87 11.07 9.48
CA ILE A 56 -2.66 10.01 10.13
C ILE A 56 -3.24 9.07 9.07
N SER A 57 -3.78 9.60 7.97
CA SER A 57 -4.44 8.77 6.95
C SER A 57 -3.45 7.86 6.21
N LEU A 58 -2.22 8.32 5.97
CA LEU A 58 -1.16 7.55 5.30
C LEU A 58 -0.76 6.29 6.09
N PRO A 59 -0.27 6.36 7.34
CA PRO A 59 0.17 5.17 8.06
C PRO A 59 -0.97 4.19 8.33
N VAL A 60 -2.17 4.68 8.68
CA VAL A 60 -3.33 3.81 8.91
C VAL A 60 -3.76 3.12 7.62
N GLY A 61 -3.81 3.85 6.51
CA GLY A 61 -4.08 3.25 5.20
C GLY A 61 -3.00 2.26 4.81
N ALA A 62 -1.72 2.58 5.05
CA ALA A 62 -0.60 1.75 4.64
C ALA A 62 -0.60 0.42 5.40
N LEU A 63 -1.01 0.41 6.66
CA LEU A 63 -1.26 -0.82 7.41
C LEU A 63 -2.35 -1.66 6.76
N ILE A 64 -3.47 -1.06 6.34
CA ILE A 64 -4.56 -1.77 5.63
C ILE A 64 -4.06 -2.35 4.30
N VAL A 65 -3.33 -1.57 3.50
CA VAL A 65 -2.74 -2.04 2.24
C VAL A 65 -1.78 -3.20 2.50
N THR A 66 -0.89 -3.05 3.48
CA THR A 66 0.13 -4.05 3.83
C THR A 66 -0.54 -5.37 4.21
N LEU A 67 -1.54 -5.33 5.11
CA LEU A 67 -2.33 -6.51 5.49
C LEU A 67 -3.05 -7.10 4.28
N GLY A 68 -3.60 -6.27 3.39
CA GLY A 68 -4.23 -6.70 2.15
C GLY A 68 -3.25 -7.37 1.17
N ILE A 69 -2.00 -6.90 1.10
CA ILE A 69 -0.94 -7.53 0.30
C ILE A 69 -0.58 -8.89 0.90
N PHE A 70 -0.41 -9.00 2.22
CA PHE A 70 -0.18 -10.28 2.88
C PHE A 70 -1.31 -11.28 2.62
N PHE A 71 -2.57 -10.82 2.74
CA PHE A 71 -3.73 -11.64 2.38
C PHE A 71 -3.68 -12.09 0.92
N ARG A 72 -3.32 -11.19 -0.01
CA ARG A 72 -3.20 -11.50 -1.43
C ARG A 72 -2.10 -12.53 -1.69
N ILE A 73 -0.93 -12.36 -1.08
CA ILE A 73 0.18 -13.31 -1.20
C ILE A 73 -0.26 -14.67 -0.67
N TRP A 74 -0.85 -14.72 0.53
CA TRP A 74 -1.33 -15.97 1.12
C TRP A 74 -2.38 -16.68 0.24
N LEU A 75 -3.40 -15.95 -0.24
CA LEU A 75 -4.44 -16.54 -1.07
C LEU A 75 -3.90 -17.03 -2.41
N LEU A 76 -3.01 -16.24 -3.04
CA LEU A 76 -2.40 -16.63 -4.31
C LEU A 76 -1.42 -17.80 -4.13
N SER A 77 -0.65 -17.85 -3.04
CA SER A 77 0.20 -19.00 -2.71
C SER A 77 -0.62 -20.27 -2.59
N TRP A 78 -1.76 -20.21 -1.88
CA TRP A 78 -2.70 -21.32 -1.80
C TRP A 78 -3.19 -21.74 -3.19
N MET A 79 -3.66 -20.79 -4.00
CA MET A 79 -4.24 -21.08 -5.31
C MET A 79 -3.22 -21.61 -6.32
N ALA A 80 -1.99 -21.11 -6.28
CA ALA A 80 -0.91 -21.52 -7.18
C ALA A 80 -0.23 -22.81 -6.72
N GLY A 81 -0.30 -23.15 -5.43
CA GLY A 81 0.48 -24.24 -4.85
C GLY A 81 1.97 -23.91 -4.69
N GLU A 82 2.33 -22.64 -4.77
CA GLU A 82 3.72 -22.15 -4.70
C GLU A 82 3.89 -21.16 -3.54
N ASP A 83 5.11 -21.05 -3.01
CA ASP A 83 5.42 -20.07 -1.97
C ASP A 83 5.80 -18.69 -2.56
N LEU A 84 4.78 -17.86 -2.81
CA LEU A 84 4.97 -16.49 -3.28
C LEU A 84 5.65 -15.58 -2.26
N TRP A 85 5.56 -15.89 -0.95
CA TRP A 85 6.28 -15.15 0.07
C TRP A 85 7.79 -15.43 -0.04
N GLY A 86 8.17 -16.69 -0.22
CA GLY A 86 9.54 -17.10 -0.49
C GLY A 86 10.16 -16.38 -1.69
N TYR A 87 9.43 -16.24 -2.79
CA TYR A 87 9.90 -15.46 -3.95
C TYR A 87 10.11 -13.98 -3.63
N LEU A 88 9.20 -13.36 -2.87
CA LEU A 88 9.35 -11.96 -2.45
C LEU A 88 10.58 -11.81 -1.53
N VAL A 89 10.75 -12.71 -0.56
CA VAL A 89 11.92 -12.72 0.32
C VAL A 89 13.21 -12.86 -0.47
N ALA A 90 13.25 -13.73 -1.49
CA ALA A 90 14.43 -13.88 -2.36
C ALA A 90 14.77 -12.58 -3.10
N GLN A 91 13.77 -11.82 -3.58
CA GLN A 91 13.99 -10.50 -4.19
C GLN A 91 14.55 -9.49 -3.19
N VAL A 92 14.05 -9.52 -1.95
CA VAL A 92 14.54 -8.64 -0.87
C VAL A 92 15.99 -8.96 -0.52
N VAL A 93 16.38 -10.25 -0.47
CA VAL A 93 17.78 -10.65 -0.28
C VAL A 93 18.66 -10.07 -1.37
N GLN A 94 18.29 -10.25 -2.64
CA GLN A 94 19.06 -9.71 -3.78
C GLN A 94 19.20 -8.19 -3.72
N LEU A 95 18.12 -7.48 -3.37
CA LEU A 95 18.17 -6.03 -3.22
C LEU A 95 19.07 -5.62 -2.06
N THR A 96 19.02 -6.33 -0.94
CA THR A 96 19.81 -6.01 0.24
C THR A 96 21.29 -6.26 -0.02
N ASP A 97 21.63 -7.34 -0.71
CA ASP A 97 23.00 -7.62 -1.18
C ASP A 97 23.47 -6.52 -2.13
N TRP A 98 22.63 -6.10 -3.09
CA TRP A 98 22.95 -5.00 -4.00
C TRP A 98 23.20 -3.68 -3.27
N ILE A 99 22.33 -3.29 -2.32
CA ILE A 99 22.49 -2.06 -1.52
C ILE A 99 23.79 -2.14 -0.71
N THR A 100 24.07 -3.29 -0.10
CA THR A 100 25.27 -3.49 0.74
C THR A 100 26.54 -3.37 -0.09
N ASN A 101 26.60 -4.04 -1.24
CA ASN A 101 27.71 -3.93 -2.18
C ASN A 101 27.88 -2.49 -2.68
N ARG A 102 26.77 -1.79 -2.97
CA ARG A 102 26.84 -0.40 -3.41
C ARG A 102 27.37 0.53 -2.33
N LEU A 103 26.96 0.35 -1.08
CA LEU A 103 27.44 1.14 0.06
C LEU A 103 28.92 0.84 0.39
N LEU A 104 29.38 -0.39 0.16
CA LEU A 104 30.79 -0.77 0.22
C LEU A 104 31.61 -0.06 -0.85
N ASP A 105 31.14 -0.02 -2.10
CA ASP A 105 31.79 0.72 -3.20
C ASP A 105 31.92 2.22 -2.88
N PHE A 106 30.93 2.79 -2.21
CA PHE A 106 30.96 4.19 -1.76
C PHE A 106 31.89 4.42 -0.53
N GLY A 107 32.50 3.37 0.03
CA GLY A 107 33.40 3.46 1.18
C GLY A 107 32.71 3.76 2.51
N LEU A 108 31.37 3.65 2.56
CA LEU A 108 30.56 3.94 3.76
C LEU A 108 30.46 2.75 4.71
N LEU A 109 30.77 1.53 4.24
CA LEU A 109 30.75 0.31 5.04
C LEU A 109 32.13 -0.36 5.04
N GLY A 110 32.50 -0.96 6.17
CA GLY A 110 33.68 -1.82 6.26
C GLY A 110 33.37 -3.25 5.77
N LEU A 111 34.40 -3.97 5.33
CA LEU A 111 34.36 -5.37 4.84
C LEU A 111 33.64 -6.39 5.77
N GLY A 112 33.35 -6.01 7.03
CA GLY A 112 32.62 -6.85 8.00
C GLY A 112 31.08 -6.86 7.84
N ALA A 113 30.50 -5.98 7.01
CA ALA A 113 29.05 -5.95 6.76
C ALA A 113 28.55 -7.10 5.84
N ILE A 114 29.47 -7.89 5.28
CA ILE A 114 29.22 -8.98 4.34
C ILE A 114 28.73 -10.26 5.06
N GLY A 115 28.79 -10.28 6.40
CA GLY A 115 28.40 -11.44 7.20
C GLY A 115 26.88 -11.67 7.20
N GLN A 116 26.44 -12.70 6.45
CA GLN A 116 25.12 -13.34 6.47
C GLN A 116 24.04 -12.54 7.19
N LEU A 117 23.24 -11.79 6.44
CA LEU A 117 22.03 -11.22 7.00
C LEU A 117 21.23 -12.36 7.66
N SER A 118 20.99 -12.22 8.97
CA SER A 118 20.21 -13.20 9.70
C SER A 118 18.83 -13.34 9.04
N LEU A 119 18.26 -14.54 9.04
CA LEU A 119 16.91 -14.77 8.51
C LEU A 119 15.91 -13.78 9.12
N GLY A 120 16.06 -13.44 10.41
CA GLY A 120 15.23 -12.44 11.08
C GLY A 120 15.36 -11.03 10.47
N THR A 121 16.59 -10.59 10.17
CA THR A 121 16.84 -9.30 9.51
C THR A 121 16.21 -9.23 8.13
N ILE A 122 16.33 -10.30 7.34
CA ILE A 122 15.74 -10.38 5.99
C ILE A 122 14.21 -10.31 6.07
N GLN A 123 13.59 -11.04 6.99
CA GLN A 123 12.13 -11.03 7.16
C GLN A 123 11.63 -9.64 7.57
N ILE A 124 12.32 -8.97 8.50
CA ILE A 124 11.99 -7.59 8.90
C ILE A 124 12.15 -6.64 7.70
N ALA A 125 13.25 -6.77 6.94
CA ALA A 125 13.47 -5.96 5.75
C ALA A 125 12.39 -6.18 4.68
N ALA A 126 11.93 -7.42 4.49
CA ALA A 126 10.88 -7.75 3.55
C ALA A 126 9.54 -7.11 3.96
N VAL A 127 9.14 -7.24 5.22
CA VAL A 127 7.94 -6.59 5.76
C VAL A 127 8.05 -5.08 5.64
N ALA A 128 9.21 -4.50 6.00
CA ALA A 128 9.46 -3.07 5.89
C ALA A 128 9.38 -2.58 4.43
N MET A 129 9.87 -3.37 3.47
CA MET A 129 9.79 -3.05 2.05
C MET A 129 8.36 -3.09 1.52
N VAL A 130 7.56 -4.09 1.93
CA VAL A 130 6.12 -4.14 1.61
C VAL A 130 5.38 -2.94 2.21
N PHE A 131 5.69 -2.59 3.46
CA PHE A 131 5.10 -1.42 4.11
C PHE A 131 5.50 -0.11 3.41
N PHE A 132 6.77 0.06 3.09
CA PHE A 132 7.27 1.23 2.36
C PHE A 132 6.60 1.36 0.98
N SER A 133 6.53 0.26 0.22
CA SER A 133 5.81 0.23 -1.05
C SER A 133 4.33 0.63 -0.89
N SER A 134 3.69 0.18 0.19
CA SER A 134 2.31 0.54 0.52
C SER A 134 2.13 2.02 0.84
N VAL A 135 3.09 2.64 1.53
CA VAL A 135 3.11 4.09 1.81
C VAL A 135 3.24 4.86 0.50
N VAL A 136 4.19 4.48 -0.37
CA VAL A 136 4.38 5.12 -1.69
C VAL A 136 3.11 5.03 -2.52
N TYR A 137 2.49 3.85 -2.60
CA TYR A 137 1.22 3.66 -3.29
C TYR A 137 0.12 4.61 -2.76
N LEU A 138 -0.06 4.67 -1.44
CA LEU A 138 -1.09 5.52 -0.84
C LEU A 138 -0.82 7.00 -0.97
N PHE A 139 0.45 7.39 -0.97
CA PHE A 139 0.86 8.75 -1.26
C PHE A 139 0.42 9.16 -2.68
N THR A 140 0.67 8.31 -3.67
CA THR A 140 0.20 8.53 -5.05
C THR A 140 -1.33 8.60 -5.13
N VAL A 141 -2.05 7.75 -4.39
CA VAL A 141 -3.52 7.78 -4.32
C VAL A 141 -4.02 9.09 -3.71
N HIS A 142 -3.43 9.56 -2.60
CA HIS A 142 -3.80 10.84 -1.98
C HIS A 142 -3.54 12.02 -2.91
N LEU A 143 -2.38 12.04 -3.58
CA LEU A 143 -2.02 13.08 -4.54
C LEU A 143 -3.03 13.13 -5.69
N THR A 144 -3.31 11.98 -6.30
CA THR A 144 -4.28 11.87 -7.40
C THR A 144 -5.68 12.29 -6.95
N ALA A 145 -6.09 11.86 -5.77
CA ALA A 145 -7.40 12.19 -5.22
C ALA A 145 -7.51 13.69 -4.91
N TRP A 146 -6.45 14.33 -4.40
CA TRP A 146 -6.44 15.76 -4.11
C TRP A 146 -6.65 16.58 -5.38
N ILE A 147 -5.84 16.34 -6.43
CA ILE A 147 -5.97 17.02 -7.72
C ILE A 147 -7.35 16.81 -8.33
N LEU A 148 -7.88 15.58 -8.28
CA LEU A 148 -9.16 15.26 -8.91
C LEU A 148 -10.35 15.85 -8.14
N LEU A 149 -10.33 15.78 -6.80
CA LEU A 149 -11.45 16.21 -5.96
C LEU A 149 -11.50 17.73 -5.79
N GLU A 150 -10.34 18.39 -5.77
CA GLU A 150 -10.26 19.85 -5.75
C GLU A 150 -10.85 20.45 -7.03
N ARG A 151 -10.57 19.85 -8.19
CA ARG A 151 -11.22 20.21 -9.47
C ARG A 151 -12.74 20.01 -9.46
N MET A 152 -13.28 19.16 -8.59
CA MET A 152 -14.70 18.96 -8.39
C MET A 152 -15.31 19.83 -7.28
N GLY A 153 -14.53 20.73 -6.66
CA GLY A 153 -14.97 21.60 -5.58
C GLY A 153 -15.17 20.89 -4.23
N ILE A 154 -14.61 19.68 -4.05
CA ILE A 154 -14.72 18.93 -2.79
C ILE A 154 -13.47 19.20 -1.96
N ALA A 155 -13.61 19.95 -0.87
CA ALA A 155 -12.52 20.30 0.02
C ALA A 155 -11.94 19.06 0.72
N MET A 156 -10.69 18.72 0.39
CA MET A 156 -9.89 17.69 1.06
C MET A 156 -8.89 18.29 2.04
N PRO A 157 -8.39 17.51 3.01
CA PRO A 157 -7.30 17.97 3.87
C PRO A 157 -6.09 18.36 3.01
N PRO A 158 -5.47 19.53 3.27
CA PRO A 158 -4.36 20.02 2.46
C PRO A 158 -3.17 19.06 2.56
N PRO A 159 -2.41 18.88 1.46
CA PRO A 159 -1.22 18.04 1.48
C PRO A 159 -0.11 18.67 2.35
N PRO A 160 0.93 17.91 2.72
CA PRO A 160 2.08 18.45 3.44
C PRO A 160 2.70 19.66 2.72
N GLN A 161 3.27 20.61 3.46
CA GLN A 161 3.81 21.86 2.91
C GLN A 161 4.84 21.63 1.79
N TRP A 162 5.71 20.61 1.93
CA TRP A 162 6.69 20.26 0.92
C TRP A 162 6.07 19.76 -0.40
N VAL A 163 4.86 19.19 -0.35
CA VAL A 163 4.13 18.77 -1.56
C VAL A 163 3.49 19.97 -2.25
N GLN A 164 2.95 20.91 -1.47
CA GLN A 164 2.35 22.14 -2.02
C GLN A 164 3.39 22.96 -2.78
N GLN A 165 4.58 23.11 -2.21
CA GLN A 165 5.69 23.82 -2.85
C GLN A 165 6.08 23.23 -4.21
N ILE A 166 6.04 21.91 -4.37
CA ILE A 166 6.36 21.23 -5.64
C ILE A 166 5.22 21.37 -6.67
N LEU A 167 3.98 21.54 -6.22
CA LEU A 167 2.81 21.66 -7.10
C LEU A 167 2.50 23.10 -7.54
N ASP A 168 2.95 24.07 -6.74
CA ASP A 168 2.80 25.52 -7.02
C ASP A 168 3.96 26.09 -7.87
N GLU A 169 5.02 25.30 -8.10
CA GLU A 169 6.10 25.55 -9.09
C GLU A 169 5.70 25.13 -10.51
#